data_AF-A0A6L4ZJX0-F1
#
_entry.id   AF-A0A6L4ZJX0-F1
#
_cell.length_a   1.000
_cell.length_b   1.000
_cell.length_c   1.000
_cell.angle_alpha   90.00
_cell.angle_beta   90.00
_cell.angle_gamma   90.00
#
_symmetry.space_group_name_H-M   'P 1'
#
loop_
_entity.id
_entity.type
_entity.pdbx_description
1 polymer ?
#
loop_
_entity_poly.entity_id
_entity_poly.type
_entity_poly.pdbx_seq_one_letter_code
_entity_poly.pdbx_strand_id
1 'polypeptide(L)'
;MSKHKKEKLLFSGEPPLKFSTAKSIQEMIEKALDSALTDEQIKLFQKRLILEWQENKKTRREINKAEKMAEEIKGQIQALPIEKQPFAWREFGRQVYVYAENEGKNDPLGQLIMTLYQAKHILLVKGSQPLSRQAAESYAEMAIFVHNIGNSTLISLDQTQKEEIINQLVKNFSSYPLEQQENLSQSDALWGQLRYNWKVASKEEREAFQKEIQGYIPKQTTETLQSEPVVSIEQKIDV
;
A
#
# COMPACT_ATOMS: atom_id res chain seq x y z
N MET A 1 29.18 -29.37 18.71
CA MET A 1 29.76 -29.17 17.36
C MET A 1 28.68 -28.63 16.44
N SER A 2 28.67 -27.31 16.19
CA SER A 2 27.69 -26.68 15.31
C SER A 2 28.06 -27.00 13.85
N LYS A 3 27.24 -27.80 13.16
CA LYS A 3 27.36 -27.98 11.71
C LYS A 3 27.00 -26.65 11.06
N HIS A 4 27.99 -25.84 10.69
CA HIS A 4 27.78 -24.73 9.77
C HIS A 4 27.28 -25.32 8.44
N LYS A 5 25.97 -25.23 8.22
CA LYS A 5 25.31 -25.57 6.95
C LYS A 5 25.98 -24.68 5.90
N LYS A 6 26.75 -25.27 4.97
CA LYS A 6 27.38 -24.52 3.87
C LYS A 6 26.30 -23.69 3.18
N GLU A 7 26.52 -22.39 3.12
CA GLU A 7 25.59 -21.45 2.52
C GLU A 7 25.50 -21.75 1.02
N LYS A 8 24.27 -21.95 0.51
CA LYS A 8 24.04 -22.25 -0.90
C LYS A 8 24.26 -20.96 -1.70
N LEU A 9 25.13 -21.02 -2.72
CA LEU A 9 25.35 -19.91 -3.63
C LEU A 9 24.30 -19.90 -4.74
N LEU A 10 23.85 -18.70 -5.10
CA LEU A 10 23.08 -18.46 -6.32
C LEU A 10 24.00 -18.22 -7.52
N PHE A 11 25.13 -17.54 -7.29
CA PHE A 11 26.17 -17.33 -8.29
C PHE A 11 27.56 -17.41 -7.64
N SER A 12 28.46 -18.17 -8.26
CA SER A 12 29.79 -18.52 -7.72
C SER A 12 30.93 -17.64 -8.22
N GLY A 13 30.67 -16.54 -8.93
CA GLY A 13 31.72 -15.62 -9.39
C GLY A 13 32.31 -14.76 -8.27
N GLU A 14 33.15 -13.79 -8.61
CA GLU A 14 33.81 -12.90 -7.64
C GLU A 14 33.23 -11.48 -7.67
N PRO A 15 32.59 -11.00 -6.57
CA PRO A 15 32.25 -11.72 -5.35
C PRO A 15 31.04 -12.66 -5.55
N PRO A 16 30.87 -13.70 -4.71
CA PRO A 16 29.77 -14.64 -4.83
C PRO A 16 28.45 -14.01 -4.39
N LEU A 17 27.33 -14.44 -4.99
CA LEU A 17 25.97 -14.09 -4.57
C LEU A 17 25.32 -15.29 -3.88
N LYS A 18 24.76 -15.06 -2.70
CA LYS A 18 24.14 -16.10 -1.88
C LYS A 18 22.69 -16.34 -2.32
N PHE A 19 22.23 -17.58 -2.17
CA PHE A 19 20.83 -17.94 -2.41
C PHE A 19 19.89 -17.32 -1.38
N SER A 20 20.35 -17.17 -0.13
CA SER A 20 19.61 -16.50 0.96
C SER A 20 19.23 -15.06 0.61
N THR A 21 20.16 -14.31 0.01
CA THR A 21 19.92 -12.93 -0.44
C THR A 21 18.78 -12.85 -1.44
N ALA A 22 18.80 -13.67 -2.49
CA ALA A 22 17.72 -13.71 -3.46
C ALA A 22 16.40 -14.17 -2.84
N LYS A 23 16.44 -15.18 -1.96
CA LYS A 23 15.25 -15.71 -1.29
C LYS A 23 14.57 -14.69 -0.38
N SER A 24 15.36 -13.90 0.38
CA SER A 24 14.81 -12.87 1.27
C SER A 24 14.05 -11.80 0.48
N ILE A 25 14.67 -11.28 -0.59
CA ILE A 25 14.04 -10.28 -1.46
C ILE A 25 12.80 -10.88 -2.17
N GLN A 26 12.89 -12.12 -2.66
CA GLN A 26 11.77 -12.81 -3.28
C GLN A 26 10.58 -12.95 -2.31
N GLU A 27 10.81 -13.51 -1.12
CA GLU A 27 9.75 -13.73 -0.11
C GLU A 27 9.08 -12.41 0.29
N MET A 28 9.85 -11.33 0.36
CA MET A 28 9.31 -10.00 0.60
C MET A 28 8.37 -9.57 -0.53
N ILE A 29 8.77 -9.69 -1.80
CA ILE A 29 7.94 -9.30 -2.96
C ILE A 29 6.67 -10.15 -3.01
N GLU A 30 6.79 -11.47 -2.81
CA GLU A 30 5.64 -12.39 -2.81
C GLU A 30 4.60 -12.03 -1.74
N LYS A 31 5.07 -11.66 -0.53
CA LYS A 31 4.19 -11.21 0.55
C LYS A 31 3.56 -9.85 0.25
N ALA A 32 4.35 -8.90 -0.22
CA ALA A 32 3.89 -7.55 -0.53
C ALA A 32 2.79 -7.55 -1.60
N LEU A 33 2.97 -8.38 -2.63
CA LEU A 33 2.04 -8.49 -3.75
C LEU A 33 0.96 -9.55 -3.53
N ASP A 34 0.92 -10.19 -2.36
CA ASP A 34 0.02 -11.31 -2.03
C ASP A 34 -0.03 -12.37 -3.15
N SER A 35 1.13 -12.71 -3.71
CA SER A 35 1.23 -13.60 -4.86
C SER A 35 2.52 -14.41 -4.81
N ALA A 36 2.38 -15.74 -4.78
CA ALA A 36 3.52 -16.64 -4.98
C ALA A 36 4.04 -16.52 -6.41
N LEU A 37 5.36 -16.48 -6.58
CA LEU A 37 5.96 -16.54 -7.91
C LEU A 37 5.94 -17.96 -8.45
N THR A 38 5.66 -18.10 -9.73
CA THR A 38 5.84 -19.36 -10.48
C THR A 38 7.33 -19.68 -10.66
N ASP A 39 7.64 -20.94 -10.98
CA ASP A 39 9.03 -21.36 -11.22
C ASP A 39 9.70 -20.54 -12.34
N GLU A 40 8.96 -20.15 -13.40
CA GLU A 40 9.50 -19.26 -14.44
C GLU A 40 9.81 -17.86 -13.90
N GLN A 41 8.91 -17.29 -13.10
CA GLN A 41 9.09 -15.97 -12.50
C GLN A 41 10.24 -15.95 -11.49
N ILE A 42 10.41 -17.02 -10.69
CA ILE A 42 11.55 -17.20 -9.79
C ILE A 42 12.86 -17.24 -10.58
N LYS A 43 12.91 -18.00 -11.68
CA LYS A 43 14.09 -18.06 -12.56
C LYS A 43 14.40 -16.71 -13.19
N LEU A 44 13.38 -15.97 -13.63
CA LEU A 44 13.54 -14.61 -14.17
C LEU A 44 14.14 -13.67 -13.12
N PHE A 45 13.56 -13.66 -11.92
CA PHE A 45 14.03 -12.86 -10.79
C PHE A 45 15.49 -13.17 -10.43
N GLN A 46 15.82 -14.46 -10.27
CA GLN A 46 17.18 -14.89 -9.97
C GLN A 46 18.17 -14.52 -11.08
N LYS A 47 17.79 -14.71 -12.35
CA LYS A 47 18.62 -14.33 -13.49
C LYS A 47 18.89 -12.83 -13.49
N ARG A 48 17.87 -12.00 -13.23
CA ARG A 48 18.03 -10.54 -13.16
C ARG A 48 18.99 -10.13 -12.04
N LEU A 49 18.82 -10.69 -10.84
CA LEU A 49 19.73 -10.45 -9.72
C LEU A 49 21.18 -10.82 -10.05
N ILE A 50 21.41 -11.96 -10.74
CA ILE A 50 22.76 -12.36 -11.15
C ILE A 50 23.35 -11.35 -12.14
N LEU A 51 22.58 -10.90 -13.13
CA LEU A 51 23.05 -9.91 -14.12
C LEU A 51 23.43 -8.59 -13.44
N GLU A 52 22.57 -8.06 -12.58
CA GLU A 52 22.85 -6.83 -11.84
C GLU A 52 24.05 -7.01 -10.90
N TRP A 53 24.16 -8.16 -10.22
CA TRP A 53 25.29 -8.47 -9.37
C TRP A 53 26.61 -8.50 -10.13
N GLN A 54 26.61 -8.98 -11.38
CA GLN A 54 27.81 -9.03 -12.21
C GLN A 54 28.24 -7.65 -12.71
N GLU A 55 27.30 -6.73 -12.90
CA GLU A 55 27.52 -5.46 -13.60
C GLU A 55 28.61 -4.59 -12.96
N ASN A 56 28.45 -4.16 -11.71
CA ASN A 56 29.42 -3.30 -11.04
C ASN A 56 29.28 -3.30 -9.51
N LYS A 57 30.18 -2.58 -8.81
CA LYS A 57 30.14 -2.49 -7.34
C LYS A 57 28.92 -1.73 -6.81
N LYS A 58 28.31 -0.83 -7.59
CA LYS A 58 27.13 -0.04 -7.18
C LYS A 58 25.91 -0.94 -7.13
N THR A 59 25.61 -1.69 -8.18
CA THR A 59 24.47 -2.63 -8.24
C THR A 59 24.54 -3.69 -7.15
N ARG A 60 25.74 -4.24 -6.87
CA ARG A 60 25.95 -5.14 -5.71
C ARG A 60 25.58 -4.52 -4.38
N ARG A 61 25.91 -3.23 -4.17
CA ARG A 61 25.54 -2.51 -2.94
C ARG A 61 24.03 -2.32 -2.85
N GLU A 62 23.35 -2.03 -3.96
CA GLU A 62 21.90 -1.90 -4.00
C GLU A 62 21.19 -3.23 -3.70
N ILE A 63 21.68 -4.37 -4.23
CA ILE A 63 21.15 -5.69 -3.89
C ILE A 63 21.29 -5.99 -2.39
N ASN A 64 22.46 -5.71 -1.80
CA ASN A 64 22.65 -5.91 -0.36
C ASN A 64 21.79 -4.97 0.49
N LYS A 65 21.51 -3.75 0.02
CA LYS A 65 20.57 -2.84 0.68
C LYS A 65 19.14 -3.38 0.60
N ALA A 66 18.73 -3.89 -0.56
CA ALA A 66 17.41 -4.49 -0.75
C ALA A 66 17.20 -5.71 0.16
N GLU A 67 18.21 -6.57 0.34
CA GLU A 67 18.15 -7.67 1.31
C GLU A 67 17.96 -7.17 2.74
N LYS A 68 18.73 -6.16 3.17
CA LYS A 68 18.57 -5.58 4.52
C LYS A 68 17.19 -4.95 4.71
N MET A 69 16.74 -4.19 3.73
CA MET A 69 15.41 -3.59 3.72
C MET A 69 14.32 -4.67 3.82
N ALA A 70 14.48 -5.80 3.13
CA ALA A 70 13.55 -6.91 3.20
C ALA A 70 13.43 -7.49 4.62
N GLU A 71 14.54 -7.70 5.30
CA GLU A 71 14.52 -8.17 6.69
C GLU A 71 13.99 -7.11 7.66
N GLU A 72 14.33 -5.84 7.47
CA GLU A 72 13.86 -4.72 8.30
C GLU A 72 12.34 -4.54 8.19
N ILE A 73 11.80 -4.48 6.96
CA ILE A 73 10.36 -4.33 6.70
C ILE A 73 9.60 -5.54 7.25
N LYS A 74 10.10 -6.76 7.00
CA LYS A 74 9.50 -7.97 7.56
C LYS A 74 9.47 -7.93 9.08
N GLY A 75 10.56 -7.50 9.72
CA GLY A 75 10.63 -7.34 11.18
C GLY A 75 9.65 -6.29 11.71
N GLN A 76 9.58 -5.12 11.06
CA GLN A 76 8.64 -4.05 11.43
C GLN A 76 7.19 -4.51 11.32
N ILE A 77 6.82 -5.16 10.22
CA ILE A 77 5.45 -5.66 10.03
C ILE A 77 5.15 -6.77 11.04
N GLN A 78 6.08 -7.69 11.30
CA GLN A 78 5.88 -8.76 12.28
C GLN A 78 5.74 -8.26 13.72
N ALA A 79 6.27 -7.08 14.04
CA ALA A 79 6.10 -6.44 15.35
C ALA A 79 4.70 -5.83 15.53
N LEU A 80 3.93 -5.62 14.45
CA LEU A 80 2.55 -5.16 14.54
C LEU A 80 1.62 -6.29 15.05
N PRO A 81 0.50 -5.93 15.71
CA PRO A 81 -0.58 -6.88 15.98
C PRO A 81 -0.96 -7.65 14.71
N ILE A 82 -1.26 -8.94 14.85
CA ILE A 82 -1.48 -9.86 13.71
C ILE A 82 -2.57 -9.33 12.76
N GLU A 83 -3.58 -8.65 13.30
CA GLU A 83 -4.68 -8.06 12.54
C GLU A 83 -4.27 -6.83 11.71
N LYS A 84 -3.17 -6.16 12.07
CA LYS A 84 -2.64 -4.98 11.36
C LYS A 84 -1.65 -5.35 10.26
N GLN A 85 -1.02 -6.53 10.35
CA GLN A 85 0.00 -6.96 9.39
C GLN A 85 -0.49 -6.97 7.93
N PRO A 86 -1.72 -7.42 7.61
CA PRO A 86 -2.20 -7.39 6.22
C PRO A 86 -2.26 -5.98 5.62
N PHE A 87 -2.61 -4.96 6.41
CA PHE A 87 -2.67 -3.57 5.91
C PHE A 87 -1.28 -3.03 5.61
N ALA A 88 -0.30 -3.35 6.46
CA ALA A 88 1.09 -2.95 6.24
C ALA A 88 1.71 -3.65 5.01
N TRP A 89 1.42 -4.94 4.81
CA TRP A 89 1.86 -5.66 3.61
C TRP A 89 1.24 -5.10 2.33
N ARG A 90 -0.04 -4.71 2.34
CA ARG A 90 -0.70 -4.08 1.18
C ARG A 90 -0.09 -2.74 0.83
N GLU A 91 0.15 -1.89 1.82
CA GLU A 91 0.79 -0.59 1.60
C GLU A 91 2.20 -0.77 1.05
N PHE A 92 2.96 -1.72 1.60
CA PHE A 92 4.27 -2.03 1.06
C PHE A 92 4.20 -2.58 -0.38
N GLY A 93 3.22 -3.44 -0.70
CA GLY A 93 2.94 -3.89 -2.07
C GLY A 93 2.65 -2.75 -3.04
N ARG A 94 1.90 -1.74 -2.61
CA ARG A 94 1.66 -0.51 -3.37
C ARG A 94 2.97 0.23 -3.63
N GLN A 95 3.82 0.42 -2.62
CA GLN A 95 5.12 1.09 -2.79
C GLN A 95 6.05 0.35 -3.75
N VAL A 96 6.05 -0.99 -3.71
CA VAL A 96 6.79 -1.83 -4.66
C VAL A 96 6.26 -1.65 -6.08
N TYR A 97 4.94 -1.54 -6.27
CA TYR A 97 4.33 -1.18 -7.55
C TYR A 97 4.76 0.21 -8.02
N VAL A 98 4.69 1.23 -7.16
CA VAL A 98 5.07 2.61 -7.49
C VAL A 98 6.53 2.71 -7.92
N TYR A 99 7.43 2.01 -7.21
CA TYR A 99 8.83 1.91 -7.60
C TYR A 99 8.98 1.27 -8.99
N ALA A 100 8.26 0.17 -9.26
CA ALA A 100 8.31 -0.49 -10.56
C ALA A 100 7.76 0.40 -11.70
N GLU A 101 6.71 1.19 -11.45
CA GLU A 101 6.14 2.11 -12.43
C GLU A 101 7.12 3.27 -12.75
N ASN A 102 7.79 3.82 -11.74
CA ASN A 102 8.69 4.96 -11.90
C ASN A 102 10.05 4.56 -12.47
N GLU A 103 10.69 3.56 -11.87
CA GLU A 103 12.09 3.21 -12.13
C GLU A 103 12.22 1.93 -12.98
N GLY A 104 11.27 1.01 -12.85
CA GLY A 104 11.33 -0.34 -13.39
C GLY A 104 10.53 -0.58 -14.68
N LYS A 105 9.86 0.43 -15.25
CA LYS A 105 8.86 0.20 -16.32
C LYS A 105 9.39 -0.51 -17.57
N ASN A 106 10.68 -0.29 -17.87
CA ASN A 106 11.36 -0.88 -19.02
C ASN A 106 12.18 -2.14 -18.63
N ASP A 107 12.19 -2.50 -17.36
CA ASP A 107 12.90 -3.66 -16.84
C ASP A 107 11.95 -4.87 -16.71
N PRO A 108 12.34 -6.08 -17.15
CA PRO A 108 11.50 -7.27 -17.02
C PRO A 108 11.02 -7.58 -15.60
N LEU A 109 11.81 -7.27 -14.56
CA LEU A 109 11.37 -7.48 -13.18
C LEU A 109 10.36 -6.41 -12.75
N GLY A 110 10.56 -5.15 -13.14
CA GLY A 110 9.55 -4.10 -12.94
C GLY A 110 8.23 -4.43 -13.63
N GLN A 111 8.27 -4.93 -14.87
CA GLN A 111 7.07 -5.39 -15.59
C GLN A 111 6.37 -6.56 -14.89
N LEU A 112 7.15 -7.52 -14.36
CA LEU A 112 6.59 -8.61 -13.56
C LEU A 112 5.88 -8.08 -12.32
N ILE A 113 6.51 -7.19 -11.56
CA ILE A 113 5.91 -6.57 -10.36
C ILE A 113 4.60 -5.87 -10.70
N MET A 114 4.58 -5.02 -11.74
CA MET A 114 3.38 -4.32 -12.17
C MET A 114 2.26 -5.31 -12.56
N THR A 115 2.62 -6.39 -13.26
CA THR A 115 1.67 -7.43 -13.67
C THR A 115 1.06 -8.15 -12.47
N LEU A 116 1.89 -8.55 -11.50
CA LEU A 116 1.44 -9.21 -10.28
C LEU A 116 0.51 -8.32 -9.46
N TYR A 117 0.87 -7.04 -9.31
CA TYR A 117 0.03 -6.07 -8.61
C TYR A 117 -1.32 -5.89 -9.31
N GLN A 118 -1.34 -5.70 -10.63
CA GLN A 118 -2.55 -5.54 -11.43
C GLN A 118 -3.42 -6.81 -11.49
N ALA A 119 -2.84 -7.99 -11.31
CA ALA A 119 -3.61 -9.24 -11.22
C ALA A 119 -4.45 -9.33 -9.94
N LYS A 120 -4.06 -8.60 -8.89
CA LYS A 120 -4.74 -8.58 -7.59
C LYS A 120 -5.60 -7.33 -7.39
N HIS A 121 -5.32 -6.25 -8.11
CA HIS A 121 -5.99 -4.97 -7.94
C HIS A 121 -6.59 -4.48 -9.26
N ILE A 122 -7.89 -4.21 -9.23
CA ILE A 122 -8.56 -3.53 -10.34
C ILE A 122 -8.16 -2.04 -10.28
N LEU A 123 -7.22 -1.64 -11.13
CA LEU A 123 -6.79 -0.25 -11.22
C LEU A 123 -7.78 0.57 -12.04
N LEU A 124 -8.37 1.58 -11.40
CA LEU A 124 -9.22 2.58 -12.05
C LEU A 124 -8.38 3.69 -12.68
N VAL A 125 -7.27 4.05 -12.01
CA VAL A 125 -6.26 4.97 -12.53
C VAL A 125 -4.89 4.33 -12.35
N LYS A 126 -4.08 4.31 -13.41
CA LYS A 126 -2.70 3.80 -13.41
C LYS A 126 -1.70 4.92 -13.19
N GLY A 127 -0.47 4.57 -12.85
CA GLY A 127 0.66 5.49 -12.70
C GLY A 127 1.30 5.40 -11.32
N SER A 128 2.17 6.37 -11.02
CA SER A 128 2.97 6.40 -9.79
C SER A 128 2.14 6.55 -8.50
N GLN A 129 0.88 6.94 -8.61
CA GLN A 129 -0.11 6.87 -7.54
C GLN A 129 -1.33 6.15 -8.10
N PRO A 130 -1.40 4.81 -8.02
CA PRO A 130 -2.50 4.08 -8.62
C PRO A 130 -3.77 4.18 -7.76
N LEU A 131 -4.90 4.55 -8.37
CA LEU A 131 -6.20 4.42 -7.73
C LEU A 131 -6.80 3.05 -8.05
N SER A 132 -6.85 2.16 -7.08
CA SER A 132 -7.58 0.89 -7.21
C SER A 132 -9.07 1.06 -6.86
N ARG A 133 -9.92 0.16 -7.39
CA ARG A 133 -11.34 0.11 -7.03
C ARG A 133 -11.54 -0.09 -5.53
N GLN A 134 -10.78 -0.99 -4.93
CA GLN A 134 -10.83 -1.24 -3.50
C GLN A 134 -10.46 0.00 -2.67
N ALA A 135 -9.46 0.77 -3.10
CA ALA A 135 -9.09 2.01 -2.44
C ALA A 135 -10.19 3.07 -2.55
N ALA A 136 -10.78 3.24 -3.74
CA ALA A 136 -11.89 4.17 -3.95
C ALA A 136 -13.15 3.81 -3.14
N GLU A 137 -13.50 2.52 -3.09
CA GLU A 137 -14.59 2.01 -2.25
C GLU A 137 -14.31 2.21 -0.76
N SER A 138 -13.09 1.93 -0.32
CA SER A 138 -12.66 2.12 1.07
C SER A 138 -12.68 3.59 1.48
N TYR A 139 -12.30 4.50 0.57
CA TYR A 139 -12.43 5.94 0.79
C TYR A 139 -13.89 6.33 1.01
N ALA A 140 -14.81 5.88 0.15
CA ALA A 140 -16.24 6.19 0.28
C ALA A 140 -16.81 5.69 1.62
N GLU A 141 -16.45 4.47 2.04
CA GLU A 141 -16.86 3.93 3.34
C GLU A 141 -16.24 4.71 4.52
N MET A 142 -14.95 5.04 4.43
CA MET A 142 -14.24 5.80 5.43
C MET A 142 -14.84 7.20 5.62
N ALA A 143 -15.16 7.90 4.53
CA ALA A 143 -15.78 9.22 4.57
C ALA A 143 -17.14 9.20 5.29
N ILE A 144 -17.97 8.19 5.00
CA ILE A 144 -19.27 8.02 5.65
C ILE A 144 -19.12 7.66 7.13
N PHE A 145 -18.15 6.82 7.45
CA PHE A 145 -17.87 6.46 8.83
C PHE A 145 -17.46 7.68 9.66
N VAL A 146 -16.53 8.50 9.13
CA VAL A 146 -16.11 9.75 9.78
C VAL A 146 -17.30 10.71 9.92
N HIS A 147 -18.13 10.85 8.87
CA HIS A 147 -19.35 11.65 8.94
C HIS A 147 -20.28 11.18 10.06
N ASN A 148 -20.54 9.88 10.15
CA ASN A 148 -21.45 9.28 11.14
C ASN A 148 -20.92 9.37 12.58
N ILE A 149 -19.61 9.41 12.78
CA ILE A 149 -19.03 9.66 14.11
C ILE A 149 -19.26 11.12 14.52
N GLY A 150 -19.02 12.07 13.60
CA GLY A 150 -19.12 13.49 13.90
C GLY A 150 -20.55 13.99 14.08
N ASN A 151 -21.53 13.35 13.43
CA ASN A 151 -22.90 13.82 13.34
C ASN A 151 -23.89 12.92 14.08
N SER A 152 -25.04 13.49 14.47
CA SER A 152 -26.14 12.74 15.08
C SER A 152 -26.98 11.94 14.07
N THR A 153 -26.88 12.27 12.78
CA THR A 153 -27.57 11.58 11.71
C THR A 153 -26.67 10.51 11.12
N LEU A 154 -27.14 9.26 11.16
CA LEU A 154 -26.48 8.15 10.49
C LEU A 154 -26.92 8.11 9.03
N ILE A 155 -25.95 8.22 8.13
CA ILE A 155 -26.14 8.02 6.70
C ILE A 155 -25.46 6.73 6.25
N SER A 156 -26.03 6.09 5.24
CA SER A 156 -25.42 4.96 4.56
C SER A 156 -25.45 5.20 3.05
N LEU A 157 -24.41 4.79 2.35
CA LEU A 157 -24.40 4.84 0.89
C LEU A 157 -25.01 3.56 0.32
N ASP A 158 -25.98 3.71 -0.56
CA ASP A 158 -26.37 2.64 -1.47
C ASP A 158 -25.30 2.43 -2.57
N GLN A 159 -25.48 1.40 -3.40
CA GLN A 159 -24.51 1.07 -4.45
C GLN A 159 -24.39 2.20 -5.49
N THR A 160 -25.48 2.87 -5.84
CA THR A 160 -25.48 3.95 -6.83
C THR A 160 -24.67 5.14 -6.31
N GLN A 161 -24.85 5.50 -5.04
CA GLN A 161 -24.12 6.58 -4.40
C GLN A 161 -22.63 6.24 -4.26
N LYS A 162 -22.28 4.98 -3.94
CA LYS A 162 -20.88 4.54 -3.93
C LYS A 162 -20.23 4.68 -5.32
N GLU A 163 -20.90 4.24 -6.38
CA GLU A 163 -20.37 4.36 -7.75
C GLU A 163 -20.22 5.82 -8.17
N GLU A 164 -21.13 6.72 -7.78
CA GLU A 164 -21.00 8.15 -8.06
C GLU A 164 -19.72 8.74 -7.43
N ILE A 165 -19.45 8.42 -6.16
CA ILE A 165 -18.21 8.85 -5.49
C ILE A 165 -16.98 8.29 -6.22
N ILE A 166 -16.99 7.01 -6.58
CA ILE A 166 -15.88 6.37 -7.30
C ILE A 166 -15.66 7.06 -8.65
N ASN A 167 -16.72 7.36 -9.40
CA ASN A 167 -16.62 8.05 -10.69
C ASN A 167 -16.04 9.46 -10.55
N GLN A 168 -16.44 10.20 -9.51
CA GLN A 168 -15.89 11.52 -9.22
C GLN A 168 -14.40 11.45 -8.83
N LEU A 169 -14.02 10.48 -8.00
CA LEU A 169 -12.62 10.23 -7.66
C LEU A 169 -11.81 9.96 -8.91
N VAL A 170 -12.23 9.03 -9.77
CA VAL A 170 -11.52 8.69 -11.02
C VAL A 170 -11.37 9.90 -11.93
N LYS A 171 -12.45 10.67 -12.11
CA LYS A 171 -12.46 11.85 -12.98
C LYS A 171 -11.47 12.92 -12.50
N ASN A 172 -11.38 13.15 -11.20
CA ASN A 172 -10.60 14.24 -10.62
C ASN A 172 -9.21 13.80 -10.11
N PHE A 173 -8.93 12.49 -10.08
CA PHE A 173 -7.75 11.94 -9.41
C PHE A 173 -6.44 12.62 -9.81
N SER A 174 -6.21 12.77 -11.11
CA SER A 174 -5.00 13.38 -11.67
C SER A 174 -4.85 14.88 -11.36
N SER A 175 -5.94 15.56 -10.98
CA SER A 175 -5.93 16.99 -10.63
C SER A 175 -5.65 17.25 -9.14
N TYR A 176 -5.74 16.22 -8.30
CA TYR A 176 -5.44 16.34 -6.88
C TYR A 176 -3.94 16.53 -6.63
N PRO A 177 -3.52 17.21 -5.55
CA PRO A 177 -2.14 17.21 -5.10
C PRO A 177 -1.60 15.79 -4.89
N LEU A 178 -0.30 15.59 -5.08
CA LEU A 178 0.32 14.26 -4.98
C LEU A 178 0.07 13.58 -3.63
N GLU A 179 0.11 14.35 -2.54
CA GLU A 179 -0.19 13.86 -1.20
C GLU A 179 -1.63 13.33 -1.10
N GLN A 180 -2.60 14.01 -1.70
CA GLN A 180 -3.98 13.56 -1.73
C GLN A 180 -4.14 12.34 -2.64
N GLN A 181 -3.45 12.28 -3.78
CA GLN A 181 -3.43 11.09 -4.63
C GLN A 181 -2.87 9.88 -3.87
N GLU A 182 -1.80 10.07 -3.10
CA GLU A 182 -1.21 9.04 -2.25
C GLU A 182 -2.21 8.56 -1.19
N ASN A 183 -2.81 9.48 -0.43
CA ASN A 183 -3.82 9.17 0.59
C ASN A 183 -5.03 8.41 0.02
N LEU A 184 -5.51 8.80 -1.16
CA LEU A 184 -6.56 8.09 -1.87
C LEU A 184 -6.11 6.70 -2.33
N SER A 185 -4.87 6.56 -2.81
CA SER A 185 -4.32 5.27 -3.26
C SER A 185 -4.14 4.26 -2.13
N GLN A 186 -3.91 4.73 -0.90
CA GLN A 186 -3.75 3.88 0.30
C GLN A 186 -5.03 3.76 1.16
N SER A 187 -6.17 4.25 0.66
CA SER A 187 -7.40 4.34 1.45
C SER A 187 -7.92 2.99 1.96
N ASP A 188 -7.61 1.87 1.30
CA ASP A 188 -7.98 0.54 1.79
C ASP A 188 -7.20 0.10 3.03
N ALA A 189 -5.90 0.39 3.07
CA ALA A 189 -5.05 0.16 4.23
C ALA A 189 -5.45 1.09 5.38
N LEU A 190 -5.64 2.39 5.10
CA LEU A 190 -6.07 3.38 6.09
C LEU A 190 -7.44 3.02 6.69
N TRP A 191 -8.40 2.64 5.84
CA TRP A 191 -9.74 2.25 6.30
C TRP A 191 -9.69 0.99 7.17
N GLY A 192 -8.88 0.01 6.79
CA GLY A 192 -8.63 -1.19 7.60
C GLY A 192 -8.08 -0.86 8.99
N GLN A 193 -7.08 0.02 9.05
CA GLN A 193 -6.49 0.47 10.31
C GLN A 193 -7.49 1.25 11.17
N LEU A 194 -8.25 2.17 10.58
CA LEU A 194 -9.26 2.96 11.28
C LEU A 194 -10.33 2.07 11.91
N ARG A 195 -10.88 1.11 11.15
CA ARG A 195 -11.87 0.15 11.68
C ARG A 195 -11.33 -0.68 12.83
N TYR A 196 -10.09 -1.18 12.70
CA TYR A 196 -9.46 -1.94 13.77
C TYR A 196 -9.29 -1.08 15.02
N ASN A 197 -8.68 0.09 14.89
CA ASN A 197 -8.41 1.00 16.01
C ASN A 197 -9.73 1.40 16.69
N TRP A 198 -10.75 1.78 15.92
CA TRP A 198 -12.07 2.09 16.48
C TRP A 198 -12.67 0.92 17.26
N LYS A 199 -12.57 -0.31 16.73
CA LYS A 199 -13.11 -1.51 17.38
C LYS A 199 -12.46 -1.79 18.74
N VAL A 200 -11.14 -1.60 18.85
CA VAL A 200 -10.39 -1.89 20.09
C VAL A 200 -10.29 -0.69 21.04
N ALA A 201 -10.59 0.52 20.57
CA ALA A 201 -10.57 1.74 21.36
C ALA A 201 -11.54 1.67 22.55
N SER A 202 -11.11 2.23 23.67
CA SER A 202 -11.94 2.47 24.86
C SER A 202 -13.06 3.48 24.55
N LYS A 203 -14.01 3.60 25.48
CA LYS A 203 -15.07 4.61 25.34
C LYS A 203 -14.48 6.02 25.32
N GLU A 204 -13.52 6.28 26.20
CA GLU A 204 -12.84 7.56 26.34
C GLU A 204 -12.05 7.92 25.06
N GLU A 205 -11.35 6.93 24.48
CA GLU A 205 -10.61 7.11 23.23
C GLU A 205 -11.55 7.42 22.05
N ARG A 206 -12.70 6.73 21.96
CA ARG A 206 -13.72 7.01 20.94
C ARG A 206 -14.34 8.39 21.11
N GLU A 207 -14.60 8.80 22.35
CA GLU A 207 -15.13 10.14 22.66
C GLU A 207 -14.10 11.24 22.32
N ALA A 208 -12.81 11.01 22.57
CA ALA A 208 -11.74 11.94 22.16
C ALA A 208 -11.67 12.08 20.64
N PHE A 209 -11.67 10.96 19.92
CA PHE A 209 -11.68 10.96 18.44
C PHE A 209 -12.92 11.64 17.86
N GLN A 210 -14.09 11.42 18.47
CA GLN A 210 -15.33 12.09 18.05
C GLN A 210 -15.23 13.61 18.22
N LYS A 211 -14.70 14.09 19.34
CA LYS A 211 -14.49 15.52 19.59
C LYS A 211 -13.51 16.14 18.60
N GLU A 212 -12.45 15.41 18.27
CA GLU A 212 -11.47 15.83 17.26
C GLU A 212 -12.16 16.02 15.90
N ILE A 213 -12.88 15.01 15.41
CA ILE A 213 -13.63 15.11 14.14
C ILE A 213 -14.64 16.27 14.16
N GLN A 214 -15.38 16.45 15.26
CA GLN A 214 -16.34 17.55 15.40
C GLN A 214 -15.68 18.94 15.37
N GLY A 215 -14.42 19.04 15.79
CA GLY A 215 -13.62 20.26 15.67
C GLY A 215 -13.23 20.60 14.22
N TYR A 216 -13.20 19.60 13.34
CA TYR A 216 -12.82 19.75 11.93
C TYR A 216 -14.02 19.88 10.97
N ILE A 217 -15.21 19.44 11.36
CA ILE A 217 -16.42 19.66 10.55
C ILE A 217 -16.74 21.16 10.58
N PRO A 218 -16.67 21.88 9.44
CA PRO A 218 -17.04 23.28 9.40
C PRO A 218 -18.50 23.43 9.88
N LYS A 219 -18.77 24.39 10.77
CA LYS A 219 -20.12 24.69 11.29
C LYS A 219 -21.14 25.15 10.21
N GLN A 220 -20.84 25.01 8.93
CA GLN A 220 -21.66 25.48 7.79
C GLN A 220 -22.37 24.36 7.02
N THR A 221 -22.19 23.08 7.34
CA THR A 221 -22.75 21.97 6.56
C THR A 221 -24.18 21.53 6.92
N THR A 222 -24.89 22.23 7.80
CA THR A 222 -26.27 21.85 8.17
C THR A 222 -27.35 22.35 7.21
N GLU A 223 -27.05 23.21 6.23
CA GLU A 223 -28.07 23.73 5.28
C GLU A 223 -27.90 23.24 3.83
N THR A 224 -26.77 22.62 3.45
CA THR A 224 -26.45 22.37 2.02
C THR A 224 -26.45 20.90 1.57
N LEU A 225 -26.85 19.94 2.41
CA LEU A 225 -26.96 18.53 1.98
C LEU A 225 -28.22 18.21 1.14
N GLN A 226 -29.01 19.22 0.75
CA GLN A 226 -30.14 19.06 -0.18
C GLN A 226 -29.82 19.49 -1.63
N SER A 227 -28.66 20.08 -1.93
CA SER A 227 -28.31 20.43 -3.30
C SER A 227 -26.79 20.52 -3.47
N GLU A 228 -26.25 19.60 -4.27
CA GLU A 228 -24.89 19.57 -4.85
C GLU A 228 -23.78 18.85 -4.06
N PRO A 229 -22.85 18.15 -4.76
CA PRO A 229 -21.91 17.21 -4.16
C PRO A 229 -20.74 17.95 -3.48
N VAL A 230 -20.54 17.65 -2.20
CA VAL A 230 -19.50 18.26 -1.36
C VAL A 230 -18.12 17.74 -1.78
N VAL A 231 -17.42 18.58 -2.54
CA VAL A 231 -15.95 18.61 -2.61
C VAL A 231 -15.43 19.30 -1.34
N SER A 232 -14.33 18.79 -0.79
CA SER A 232 -13.44 19.36 0.24
C SER A 232 -13.50 18.65 1.60
N ILE A 233 -12.64 17.65 1.75
CA ILE A 233 -11.94 17.40 3.01
C ILE A 233 -10.45 17.26 2.66
N GLU A 234 -9.81 18.39 2.40
CA GLU A 234 -8.38 18.57 2.64
C GLU A 234 -8.26 19.32 3.97
N GLN A 235 -7.56 18.74 4.93
CA GLN A 235 -6.38 19.36 5.57
C GLN A 235 -5.96 18.54 6.80
N LYS A 236 -4.72 18.04 6.71
CA LYS A 236 -3.79 17.78 7.81
C LYS A 236 -4.23 16.83 8.93
N ILE A 237 -3.84 15.56 8.78
CA ILE A 237 -3.45 14.74 9.92
C ILE A 237 -1.91 14.64 9.85
N ASP A 238 -1.24 15.60 10.48
CA ASP A 238 0.17 15.46 10.87
C ASP A 238 0.20 14.52 12.09
N VAL A 239 0.97 13.42 11.99
CA VAL A 239 1.29 12.51 13.10
C VAL A 239 2.40 13.09 13.97
#